data_AF-A0A699I1B2-F1
#
_entry.id   AF-A0A699I1B2-F1
#
_cell.length_a   1.000
_cell.length_b   1.000
_cell.length_c   1.000
_cell.angle_alpha   90.00
_cell.angle_beta   90.00
_cell.angle_gamma   90.00
#
_symmetry.space_group_name_H-M   'P 1'
#
loop_
_entity.id
_entity.type
_entity.pdbx_description
1 polymer ?
#
loop_
_entity_poly.entity_id
_entity_poly.type
_entity_poly.pdbx_seq_one_letter_code
_entity_poly.pdbx_strand_id
1 'polypeptide(L)'
;KYARTNPDALTADELDKFVKGNREPKDYGGWIGGLAEWKILYYLAKDKTGLLKKETIKAVYDGSLFEKMAEEKRNSSKKKHIEK
;
A
#
# COMPACT_ATOMS: atom_id res chain seq x y z
N LYS A 1 -9.54 -13.94 1.24
CA LYS A 1 -10.14 -14.08 -0.11
C LYS A 1 -9.16 -13.71 -1.25
N TYR A 2 -8.23 -12.76 -1.06
CA TYR A 2 -7.26 -12.35 -2.10
C TYR A 2 -5.78 -12.59 -1.78
N ALA A 3 -5.40 -12.74 -0.51
CA ALA A 3 -4.04 -13.09 -0.09
C ALA A 3 -3.87 -14.63 -0.20
N ARG A 4 -3.55 -15.11 -1.40
CA ARG A 4 -3.37 -16.53 -1.74
C ARG A 4 -1.91 -16.96 -1.72
N THR A 5 -0.99 -16.01 -1.89
CA THR A 5 0.45 -16.28 -2.03
C THR A 5 1.20 -16.11 -0.71
N ASN A 6 0.81 -15.12 0.10
CA ASN A 6 1.29 -14.94 1.48
C ASN A 6 0.09 -14.61 2.38
N PRO A 7 -0.11 -15.31 3.51
CA PRO A 7 -1.24 -15.02 4.41
C PRO A 7 -1.20 -13.59 5.00
N ASP A 8 0.01 -13.01 5.09
CA ASP A 8 0.26 -11.70 5.71
C ASP A 8 0.67 -10.60 4.72
N ALA A 9 0.72 -10.89 3.42
CA ALA A 9 1.07 -9.90 2.40
C ALA A 9 0.33 -10.13 1.08
N LEU A 10 -0.04 -9.03 0.43
CA LEU A 10 -0.60 -9.01 -0.91
C LEU A 10 0.48 -8.65 -1.91
N THR A 11 0.59 -9.45 -2.96
CA THR A 11 1.37 -9.09 -4.16
C THR A 11 0.64 -8.01 -4.97
N ALA A 12 1.35 -7.32 -5.87
CA ALA A 12 0.74 -6.34 -6.78
C ALA A 12 -0.46 -6.92 -7.56
N ASP A 13 -0.34 -8.18 -7.98
CA ASP A 13 -1.35 -8.89 -8.77
C ASP A 13 -2.61 -9.20 -7.94
N GLU A 14 -2.44 -9.57 -6.68
CA GLU A 14 -3.55 -9.81 -5.76
C GLU A 14 -4.24 -8.51 -5.35
N LEU A 15 -3.49 -7.42 -5.22
CA LEU A 15 -4.04 -6.09 -4.99
C LEU A 15 -4.87 -5.62 -6.19
N ASP A 16 -4.37 -5.78 -7.41
CA ASP A 16 -5.11 -5.42 -8.63
C ASP A 16 -6.41 -6.23 -8.76
N LYS A 17 -6.37 -7.52 -8.41
CA LYS A 17 -7.58 -8.37 -8.31
C LYS A 17 -8.56 -7.91 -7.23
N PHE A 18 -8.07 -7.45 -6.08
CA PHE A 18 -8.91 -6.87 -5.01
C PHE A 18 -9.61 -5.60 -5.49
N VAL A 19 -8.87 -4.67 -6.10
CA VAL A 19 -9.42 -3.40 -6.60
C VAL A 19 -10.41 -3.64 -7.74
N LYS A 20 -10.07 -4.54 -8.68
CA LYS A 20 -10.98 -4.94 -9.76
C LYS A 20 -12.25 -5.60 -9.24
N GLY A 21 -12.15 -6.42 -8.19
CA GLY A 21 -13.29 -7.08 -7.56
C GLY A 21 -14.24 -6.15 -6.82
N ASN A 22 -13.77 -4.97 -6.40
CA ASN A 22 -14.56 -3.97 -5.67
C ASN A 22 -15.11 -2.84 -6.57
N ARG A 23 -15.05 -3.01 -7.90
CA ARG A 23 -15.54 -2.02 -8.88
C ARG A 23 -17.06 -2.04 -8.97
N GLU A 24 -17.68 -0.85 -8.91
CA GLU A 24 -19.10 -0.71 -9.20
C GLU A 24 -19.40 -0.69 -10.71
N PRO A 25 -20.40 -1.44 -11.19
CA PRO A 25 -20.73 -1.47 -12.62
C PRO A 25 -21.14 -0.08 -13.14
N LYS A 26 -20.59 0.30 -14.30
CA LYS A 26 -20.81 1.59 -15.01
C LYS A 26 -20.11 2.83 -14.44
N ASP A 27 -19.29 2.71 -13.39
CA ASP A 27 -18.53 3.85 -12.83
C ASP A 27 -17.07 3.89 -13.30
N TYR A 28 -16.86 4.29 -14.55
CA TYR A 28 -15.51 4.36 -15.14
C TYR A 28 -14.59 5.38 -14.43
N GLY A 29 -15.16 6.46 -13.89
CA GLY A 29 -14.41 7.48 -13.14
C GLY A 29 -13.90 6.91 -11.82
N GLY A 30 -14.80 6.28 -11.05
CA GLY A 30 -14.46 5.60 -9.81
C GLY A 30 -13.45 4.46 -10.00
N TRP A 31 -13.47 3.78 -11.16
CA TRP A 31 -12.48 2.74 -11.46
C TRP A 31 -11.08 3.30 -11.66
N ILE A 32 -10.95 4.41 -12.39
CA ILE A 32 -9.65 5.05 -12.62
C ILE A 32 -9.14 5.64 -11.30
N GLY A 33 -9.99 6.31 -10.54
CA GLY A 33 -9.67 6.85 -9.22
C GLY A 33 -9.19 5.76 -8.27
N GLY A 34 -9.99 4.70 -8.10
CA GLY A 34 -9.61 3.57 -7.25
C GLY A 34 -8.30 2.91 -7.70
N LEU A 35 -8.12 2.64 -9.00
CA LEU A 35 -6.86 2.09 -9.49
C LEU A 35 -5.66 3.00 -9.23
N ALA A 36 -5.80 4.31 -9.44
CA ALA A 36 -4.73 5.27 -9.23
C ALA A 36 -4.36 5.34 -7.75
N GLU A 37 -5.36 5.45 -6.88
CA GLU A 37 -5.19 5.53 -5.43
C GLU A 37 -4.48 4.29 -4.88
N TRP A 38 -4.94 3.10 -5.27
CA TRP A 38 -4.32 1.84 -4.87
C TRP A 38 -2.93 1.62 -5.47
N LYS A 39 -2.66 2.11 -6.70
CA LYS A 39 -1.31 2.07 -7.29
C LYS A 39 -0.34 3.01 -6.58
N ILE A 40 -0.76 4.23 -6.26
CA ILE A 40 0.05 5.19 -5.50
C ILE A 40 0.35 4.62 -4.12
N LEU A 41 -0.66 4.06 -3.45
CA LEU A 41 -0.52 3.40 -2.17
C LEU A 41 0.50 2.24 -2.23
N TYR A 42 0.36 1.38 -3.24
CA TYR A 42 1.31 0.28 -3.47
C TYR A 42 2.73 0.81 -3.70
N TYR A 43 2.89 1.88 -4.48
CA TYR A 43 4.20 2.46 -4.72
C TYR A 43 4.84 3.04 -3.45
N LEU A 44 4.05 3.73 -2.61
CA LEU A 44 4.51 4.33 -1.36
C LEU A 44 4.81 3.29 -0.28
N ALA A 45 4.05 2.20 -0.26
CA ALA A 45 3.99 1.30 0.89
C ALA A 45 4.46 -0.14 0.59
N LYS A 46 4.94 -0.40 -0.63
CA LYS A 46 5.63 -1.65 -0.97
C LYS A 46 6.92 -1.79 -0.15
N ASP A 47 7.17 -3.01 0.31
CA ASP A 47 8.45 -3.38 0.88
C ASP A 47 9.54 -3.45 -0.22
N LYS A 48 10.81 -3.60 0.17
CA LYS A 48 11.96 -3.70 -0.75
C LYS A 48 11.83 -4.88 -1.72
N THR A 49 11.06 -5.88 -1.34
CA THR A 49 10.75 -7.08 -2.13
C THR A 49 9.53 -6.92 -3.06
N GLY A 50 8.87 -5.75 -3.06
CA GLY A 50 7.66 -5.54 -3.86
C GLY A 50 6.44 -6.28 -3.30
N LEU A 51 6.36 -6.44 -1.98
CA LEU A 51 5.21 -7.02 -1.30
C LEU A 51 4.52 -5.95 -0.47
N LEU A 52 3.19 -5.91 -0.54
CA LEU A 52 2.36 -5.03 0.27
C LEU A 52 1.86 -5.81 1.49
N LYS A 53 2.42 -5.54 2.67
CA LYS A 53 2.01 -6.24 3.90
C LYS A 53 0.56 -5.92 4.23
N LYS A 54 -0.16 -6.91 4.75
CA LYS A 54 -1.54 -6.75 5.21
C LYS A 54 -1.64 -5.73 6.34
N GLU A 55 -0.60 -5.62 7.15
CA GLU A 55 -0.44 -4.59 8.18
C GLU A 55 -0.47 -3.19 7.59
N THR A 56 0.17 -2.98 6.43
CA THR A 56 0.15 -1.73 5.68
C THR A 56 -1.26 -1.40 5.21
N ILE A 57 -1.97 -2.39 4.66
CA ILE A 57 -3.36 -2.19 4.21
C ILE A 57 -4.26 -1.86 5.39
N LYS A 58 -4.11 -2.57 6.52
CA LYS A 58 -4.81 -2.25 7.76
C LYS A 58 -4.46 -0.83 8.24
N ALA A 59 -3.19 -0.43 8.10
CA ALA A 59 -2.72 0.90 8.46
C ALA A 59 -3.30 2.02 7.57
N VAL A 60 -3.72 1.69 6.34
CA VAL A 60 -4.41 2.61 5.43
C VAL A 60 -5.82 2.84 5.92
N TYR A 61 -6.49 1.75 6.29
CA TYR A 61 -7.86 1.80 6.80
C TYR A 61 -7.96 2.41 8.20
N ASP A 62 -6.93 2.25 9.05
CA ASP A 62 -6.90 2.87 10.39
C ASP A 62 -6.26 4.27 10.41
N GLY A 63 -5.63 4.70 9.30
CA GLY A 63 -4.98 6.01 9.15
C GLY A 63 -3.54 6.07 9.65
N SER A 64 -3.03 5.05 10.34
CA SER A 64 -1.67 5.03 10.93
C SER A 64 -0.55 4.84 9.90
N LEU A 65 -0.87 4.53 8.63
CA LEU A 65 0.13 4.29 7.59
C LEU A 65 1.03 5.53 7.38
N PHE A 66 0.40 6.70 7.24
CA PHE A 66 1.14 7.93 6.97
C PHE A 66 1.99 8.35 8.16
N GLU A 67 1.53 8.08 9.38
CA GLU A 67 2.31 8.31 10.60
C GLU A 67 3.55 7.43 10.65
N LYS A 68 3.40 6.13 10.37
CA LYS A 68 4.53 5.18 10.27
C LYS A 68 5.53 5.58 9.19
N MET A 69 5.06 6.02 8.02
CA MET A 69 5.94 6.52 6.96
C MET A 69 6.65 7.82 7.35
N ALA A 70 5.94 8.75 8.00
CA ALA A 70 6.52 10.00 8.46
C ALA A 70 7.62 9.74 9.52
N GLU A 71 7.39 8.79 10.42
CA GLU A 71 8.38 8.35 11.40
C GLU A 71 9.58 7.65 10.74
N GLU A 72 9.36 6.73 9.80
CA GLU A 72 10.44 6.07 9.05
C GLU A 72 11.29 7.08 8.28
N LYS A 73 10.66 8.08 7.66
CA LYS A 73 11.35 9.17 6.94
C LYS A 73 12.15 10.06 7.89
N ARG A 74 11.61 10.37 9.08
CA ARG A 74 12.32 11.12 10.14
C ARG A 74 13.52 10.34 10.67
N ASN A 75 13.37 9.04 10.91
CA ASN A 75 14.44 8.16 11.39
C ASN A 75 15.53 7.94 10.34
N SER A 76 15.16 7.77 9.07
CA SER A 76 16.10 7.70 7.94
C SER A 76 16.89 9.00 7.75
N SER A 77 16.26 10.15 8.02
CA SER A 77 16.91 11.47 8.00
C SER A 77 17.83 11.68 9.21
N LYS A 78 17.46 11.16 10.40
CA LYS A 78 18.33 11.15 11.59
C LYS A 78 19.57 10.28 11.40
N LYS A 79 19.44 9.08 10.81
CA LYS A 79 20.61 8.24 10.46
C LYS A 79 21.60 8.96 9.54
N LYS A 80 21.10 9.66 8.51
CA LYS A 80 21.94 10.48 7.61
C LYS A 80 22.65 11.66 8.29
N HIS A 81 22.19 12.11 9.45
CA HIS A 81 22.82 13.20 10.20
C HIS A 81 23.83 12.71 11.26
N ILE A 82 23.77 11.42 11.63
CA ILE A 82 24.70 10.83 12.60
C ILE A 82 25.94 10.26 11.91
N GLU A 83 25.85 9.93 10.62
CA GLU A 83 26.95 9.40 9.79
C GLU A 83 27.69 10.49 8.96
N LYS A 84 27.51 11.78 9.25
CA LYS A 84 28.23 12.88 8.59
C LYS A 84 29.16 13.61 9.54
#